data_AF-A0A7S1N9L1-F1
#
_entry.id   AF-A0A7S1N9L1-F1
#
_cell.length_a   1.000
_cell.length_b   1.000
_cell.length_c   1.000
_cell.angle_alpha   90.00
_cell.angle_beta   90.00
_cell.angle_gamma   90.00
#
_symmetry.space_group_name_H-M   'P 1'
#
loop_
_entity.id
_entity.type
_entity.pdbx_description
1 polymer ?
#
loop_
_entity_poly.entity_id
_entity_poly.type
_entity_poly.pdbx_seq_one_letter_code
_entity_poly.pdbx_strand_id
1 'polypeptide(L)'
;AALQHPDGQAAPADQDGGQAASILGLAPHQIRGDVTNFNQNLMYGFAYDRCIACSETIRAAYAEGGFDFLESVLNNPDSLEDITGLRKVKEEADLMLSQLDADNAVNVDSEDEEWTM
;
A
#
# COMPACT_ATOMS: atom_id res chain seq x y z
N ALA A 1 3.80 -24.31 -6.96
CA ALA A 1 4.33 -23.91 -5.65
C ALA A 1 3.84 -24.89 -4.61
N ALA A 2 4.70 -25.37 -3.69
CA ALA A 2 4.25 -26.18 -2.55
C ALA A 2 3.75 -25.22 -1.46
N LEU A 3 2.45 -25.23 -1.19
CA LEU A 3 1.83 -24.43 -0.14
C LEU A 3 1.74 -25.29 1.11
N GLN A 4 2.31 -24.81 2.23
CA GLN A 4 2.45 -25.62 3.45
C GLN A 4 1.20 -25.60 4.34
N HIS A 5 0.30 -24.64 4.13
CA HIS A 5 -0.94 -24.51 4.89
C HIS A 5 -2.08 -25.28 4.20
N PRO A 6 -3.00 -25.94 4.93
CA PRO A 6 -4.17 -26.60 4.33
C PRO A 6 -5.01 -25.70 3.42
N ASP A 7 -5.15 -24.42 3.79
CA ASP A 7 -5.87 -23.41 2.99
C ASP A 7 -5.06 -22.82 1.83
N GLY A 8 -3.83 -23.29 1.64
CA GLY A 8 -2.99 -22.90 0.52
C GLY A 8 -2.72 -21.40 0.46
N GLN A 9 -3.06 -20.78 -0.68
CA GLN A 9 -2.88 -19.35 -0.94
C GLN A 9 -3.91 -18.47 -0.22
N ALA A 10 -4.98 -19.07 0.32
CA ALA A 10 -6.01 -18.39 1.09
C ALA A 10 -5.73 -18.44 2.59
N ALA A 11 -4.61 -19.03 3.00
CA ALA A 11 -4.21 -19.10 4.40
C ALA A 11 -4.06 -17.67 5.00
N PRO A 12 -4.54 -17.45 6.24
CA PRO A 12 -4.26 -16.22 6.94
C PRO A 12 -2.76 -16.10 7.21
N ALA A 13 -2.27 -14.87 7.30
CA ALA A 13 -0.88 -14.61 7.66
C ALA A 13 -0.62 -15.02 9.11
N ASP A 14 0.42 -15.82 9.36
CA ASP A 14 0.86 -16.12 10.71
C ASP A 14 1.41 -14.85 11.39
N GLN A 15 1.01 -14.63 12.64
CA GLN A 15 1.46 -13.49 13.45
C GLN A 15 2.70 -13.86 14.26
N ASP A 16 3.55 -12.86 14.53
CA ASP A 16 4.71 -13.03 15.40
C ASP A 16 4.26 -13.39 16.83
N GLY A 17 4.82 -14.45 17.38
CA GLY A 17 4.37 -15.05 18.65
C GLY A 17 3.07 -15.87 18.60
N GLY A 18 2.47 -16.05 17.41
CA GLY A 18 1.30 -16.92 17.20
C GLY A 18 1.65 -18.42 17.21
N GLN A 19 0.65 -19.29 17.40
CA GLN A 19 0.82 -20.72 17.19
C GLN A 19 1.04 -21.01 15.71
N ALA A 20 2.18 -21.64 15.39
CA ALA A 20 2.48 -22.05 14.03
C ALA A 20 1.42 -23.06 13.51
N ALA A 21 0.85 -22.77 12.34
CA ALA A 21 -0.11 -23.65 11.69
C ALA A 21 0.53 -24.88 11.04
N SER A 22 1.87 -24.89 10.90
CA SER A 22 2.64 -25.96 10.26
C SER A 22 3.76 -26.49 11.17
N ILE A 23 4.12 -27.76 10.97
CA ILE A 23 5.27 -28.41 11.63
C ILE A 23 6.63 -27.75 11.26
N LEU A 24 6.66 -27.00 10.16
CA LEU A 24 7.83 -26.26 9.69
C LEU A 24 7.92 -24.86 10.31
N GLY A 25 7.02 -24.51 11.22
CA GLY A 25 6.97 -23.20 11.88
C GLY A 25 5.99 -22.24 11.20
N LEU A 26 6.24 -20.94 11.41
CA LEU A 26 5.38 -19.87 10.89
C LEU A 26 5.52 -19.74 9.36
N ALA A 27 4.40 -19.46 8.70
CA ALA A 27 4.32 -19.09 7.29
C ALA A 27 3.98 -17.58 7.18
N PRO A 28 4.97 -16.68 7.30
CA PRO A 28 4.72 -15.24 7.28
C PRO A 28 4.31 -14.74 5.89
N HIS A 29 3.44 -13.73 5.86
CA HIS A 29 3.03 -13.08 4.60
C HIS A 29 4.17 -12.23 4.02
N GLN A 30 4.89 -11.47 4.85
CA GLN A 30 6.07 -10.70 4.44
C GLN A 30 7.17 -10.80 5.50
N ILE A 31 8.43 -10.91 5.07
CA ILE A 31 9.61 -10.85 5.93
C ILE A 31 10.45 -9.64 5.51
N ARG A 32 10.68 -8.69 6.42
CA ARG A 32 11.58 -7.55 6.18
C ARG A 32 12.80 -7.64 7.09
N GLY A 33 13.98 -7.68 6.49
CA GLY A 33 15.25 -7.70 7.22
C GLY A 33 15.84 -6.31 7.39
N ASP A 34 16.37 -6.03 8.58
CA ASP A 34 17.24 -4.90 8.87
C ASP A 34 18.66 -5.40 9.12
N VAL A 35 19.57 -5.04 8.21
CA VAL A 35 20.98 -5.47 8.25
C VAL A 35 21.76 -4.75 9.36
N THR A 36 21.40 -3.50 9.67
CA THR A 36 22.13 -2.70 10.68
C THR A 36 21.97 -3.29 12.07
N ASN A 37 20.74 -3.74 12.38
CA ASN A 37 20.39 -4.31 13.67
C ASN A 37 20.33 -5.85 13.66
N PHE A 38 20.65 -6.49 12.53
CA PHE A 38 20.52 -7.93 12.32
C PHE A 38 19.16 -8.48 12.76
N ASN A 39 18.08 -7.77 12.41
CA ASN A 39 16.72 -8.07 12.83
C ASN A 39 15.85 -8.48 11.64
N GLN A 40 14.81 -9.29 11.90
CA GLN A 40 13.80 -9.67 10.94
C GLN A 40 12.41 -9.35 11.51
N ASN A 41 11.61 -8.62 10.75
CA ASN A 41 10.25 -8.25 11.12
C ASN A 41 9.25 -8.98 10.21
N LEU A 42 8.30 -9.67 10.85
CA LEU A 42 7.19 -10.34 10.16
C LEU A 42 6.04 -9.35 10.00
N MET A 43 5.62 -9.13 8.76
CA MET A 43 4.55 -8.19 8.42
C MET A 43 3.45 -8.91 7.65
N TYR A 44 2.24 -8.36 7.71
CA TYR A 44 1.13 -8.76 6.87
C TYR A 44 0.48 -7.52 6.26
N GLY A 45 0.15 -7.60 4.98
CA GLY A 45 -0.68 -6.63 4.28
C GLY A 45 -2.07 -7.18 4.03
N PHE A 46 -3.07 -6.29 3.95
CA PHE A 46 -4.39 -6.64 3.48
C PHE A 46 -4.49 -6.43 1.97
N ALA A 47 -5.39 -7.18 1.32
CA ALA A 47 -5.69 -6.93 -0.09
C ALA A 47 -6.38 -5.57 -0.22
N TYR A 48 -5.75 -4.67 -0.97
CA TYR A 48 -6.24 -3.31 -1.14
C TYR A 48 -7.15 -3.21 -2.37
N ASP A 49 -8.31 -2.59 -2.21
CA ASP A 49 -9.34 -2.45 -3.24
C ASP A 49 -8.89 -1.59 -4.43
N ARG A 50 -7.92 -0.69 -4.22
CA ARG A 50 -7.31 0.16 -5.26
C ARG A 50 -5.92 -0.32 -5.70
N CYS A 51 -5.53 -1.55 -5.38
CA CYS A 51 -4.25 -2.10 -5.82
C CYS A 51 -4.17 -2.20 -7.35
N ILE A 52 -3.13 -1.62 -7.96
CA ILE A 52 -2.88 -1.65 -9.41
C ILE A 52 -2.55 -3.04 -9.99
N ALA A 53 -2.38 -4.05 -9.13
CA ALA A 53 -2.02 -5.41 -9.54
C ALA A 53 -3.11 -6.44 -9.21
N CYS A 54 -3.65 -6.42 -8.00
CA CYS A 54 -4.53 -7.49 -7.50
C CYS A 54 -5.96 -7.07 -7.16
N SER A 55 -6.32 -5.80 -7.36
CA SER A 55 -7.71 -5.35 -7.16
C SER A 55 -8.66 -6.08 -8.12
N GLU A 56 -9.92 -6.22 -7.71
CA GLU A 56 -10.93 -6.86 -8.55
C GLU A 56 -11.13 -6.13 -9.89
N THR A 57 -11.03 -4.80 -9.88
CA THR A 57 -11.11 -3.98 -11.10
C THR A 57 -10.02 -4.34 -12.11
N ILE A 58 -8.77 -4.54 -11.65
CA ILE A 58 -7.65 -4.94 -12.51
C ILE A 58 -7.81 -6.38 -13.00
N ARG A 59 -8.25 -7.29 -12.11
CA ARG A 59 -8.51 -8.69 -12.48
C ARG A 59 -9.59 -8.78 -13.56
N ALA A 60 -10.68 -8.01 -13.43
CA ALA A 60 -11.74 -7.94 -14.42
C ALA A 60 -11.23 -7.33 -15.75
N ALA A 61 -10.52 -6.20 -15.70
CA ALA A 61 -9.94 -5.57 -16.88
C ALA A 61 -9.00 -6.50 -17.65
N TYR A 62 -8.17 -7.28 -16.94
CA TYR A 62 -7.31 -8.28 -17.55
C TYR A 62 -8.10 -9.48 -18.10
N ALA A 63 -9.11 -9.96 -17.38
CA ALA A 63 -9.94 -11.07 -17.85
C ALA A 63 -10.72 -10.73 -19.14
N GLU A 64 -11.13 -9.48 -19.29
CA GLU A 64 -11.84 -8.98 -20.48
C GLU A 64 -10.89 -8.59 -21.62
N GLY A 65 -9.80 -7.87 -21.32
CA GLY A 65 -8.90 -7.30 -22.33
C GLY A 65 -7.67 -8.15 -22.67
N GLY A 66 -7.33 -9.14 -21.85
CA GLY A 66 -6.23 -10.07 -22.10
C GLY A 66 -4.90 -9.38 -22.42
N PHE A 67 -4.30 -9.75 -23.56
CA PHE A 67 -3.01 -9.19 -23.99
C PHE A 67 -3.09 -7.72 -24.41
N ASP A 68 -4.18 -7.29 -25.05
CA ASP A 68 -4.34 -5.90 -25.49
C ASP A 68 -4.36 -4.95 -24.29
N PHE A 69 -4.99 -5.37 -23.19
CA PHE A 69 -4.91 -4.68 -21.92
C PHE A 69 -3.46 -4.58 -21.42
N LEU A 70 -2.72 -5.69 -21.42
CA LEU A 70 -1.30 -5.70 -21.02
C LEU A 70 -0.46 -4.76 -21.87
N GLU A 71 -0.59 -4.83 -23.20
CA GLU A 71 0.14 -3.95 -24.13
C GLU A 71 -0.17 -2.48 -23.85
N SER A 72 -1.44 -2.14 -23.62
CA SER A 72 -1.85 -0.78 -23.27
C SER A 72 -1.22 -0.29 -21.97
N VAL A 73 -1.31 -1.06 -20.88
CA VAL A 73 -0.81 -0.63 -19.56
C VAL A 73 0.71 -0.66 -19.46
N LEU A 74 1.39 -1.53 -20.22
CA LEU A 74 2.85 -1.56 -20.29
C LEU A 74 3.40 -0.34 -21.03
N ASN A 75 2.68 0.15 -22.05
CA ASN A 75 3.05 1.39 -22.75
C ASN A 75 2.59 2.65 -22.01
N ASN A 76 1.58 2.55 -21.15
CA ASN A 76 1.08 3.65 -20.33
C ASN A 76 0.72 3.18 -18.89
N PRO A 77 1.71 3.08 -17.99
CA PRO A 77 1.51 2.53 -16.65
C PRO A 77 0.59 3.37 -15.76
N ASP A 78 0.53 4.70 -15.98
CA ASP A 78 -0.30 5.61 -15.20
C ASP A 78 -1.79 5.28 -15.34
N SER A 79 -2.19 4.66 -16.46
CA SER A 79 -3.57 4.20 -16.67
C SER A 79 -4.06 3.20 -15.62
N LEU A 80 -3.16 2.45 -14.98
CA LEU A 80 -3.53 1.54 -13.89
C LEU A 80 -4.06 2.30 -12.67
N GLU A 81 -3.53 3.49 -12.40
CA GLU A 81 -3.99 4.34 -11.30
C GLU A 81 -5.39 4.92 -11.59
N ASP A 82 -5.69 5.16 -12.86
CA ASP A 82 -6.99 5.65 -13.32
C ASP A 82 -8.05 4.58 -13.16
N ILE A 83 -7.75 3.38 -13.65
CA ILE A 83 -8.64 2.22 -13.62
C ILE A 83 -8.96 1.84 -12.17
N THR A 84 -7.94 1.84 -11.31
CA THR A 84 -8.14 1.54 -9.89
C THR A 84 -8.79 2.68 -9.14
N GLY A 85 -8.69 3.93 -9.61
CA GLY A 85 -9.10 5.13 -8.88
C GLY A 85 -8.07 5.60 -7.85
N LEU A 86 -6.87 5.02 -7.86
CA LEU A 86 -5.75 5.42 -7.00
C LEU A 86 -5.31 6.87 -7.28
N ARG A 87 -5.41 7.34 -8.53
CA ARG A 87 -5.07 8.73 -8.87
C ARG A 87 -5.91 9.74 -8.08
N LYS A 88 -7.22 9.49 -7.94
CA LYS A 88 -8.10 10.38 -7.16
C LYS A 88 -7.69 10.46 -5.70
N VAL A 89 -7.29 9.34 -5.10
CA VAL A 89 -6.82 9.30 -3.71
C VAL A 89 -5.56 10.15 -3.54
N LYS A 90 -4.64 10.11 -4.50
CA LYS A 90 -3.44 10.96 -4.49
C LYS A 90 -3.79 12.44 -4.65
N GLU A 91 -4.64 12.78 -5.61
CA GLU A 91 -5.09 14.16 -5.84
C GLU A 91 -5.79 14.75 -4.60
N GLU A 92 -6.64 13.98 -3.92
CA GLU A 92 -7.29 14.39 -2.67
C GLU A 92 -6.28 14.60 -1.53
N ALA A 93 -5.29 13.72 -1.41
CA ALA A 93 -4.22 13.87 -0.41
C ALA A 93 -3.38 15.13 -0.65
N ASP A 94 -3.00 15.40 -1.90
CA ASP A 94 -2.23 16.59 -2.28
C ASP A 94 -3.02 17.88 -2.00
N LEU A 95 -4.33 17.89 -2.29
CA LEU A 95 -5.20 19.02 -1.96
C LEU A 95 -5.27 19.27 -0.46
N MET A 96 -5.42 18.22 0.36
CA MET A 96 -5.42 18.37 1.82
C MET A 96 -4.10 18.93 2.34
N LEU A 97 -2.96 18.44 1.83
CA LEU A 97 -1.64 18.96 2.21
C LEU A 97 -1.50 20.44 1.87
N SER A 98 -1.94 20.87 0.67
CA SER A 98 -1.89 22.27 0.27
C SER A 98 -2.76 23.20 1.14
N GLN A 99 -3.89 22.70 1.64
CA GLN A 99 -4.76 23.46 2.55
C GLN A 99 -4.10 23.64 3.91
N LEU A 100 -3.47 22.59 4.45
CA LEU A 100 -2.72 22.67 5.71
C LEU A 100 -1.57 23.67 5.61
N ASP A 101 -0.84 23.67 4.50
CA ASP A 101 0.25 24.63 4.27
C ASP A 101 -0.27 26.07 4.19
N ALA A 102 -1.41 26.28 3.54
CA ALA A 102 -2.06 27.59 3.47
C ALA A 102 -2.52 28.07 4.86
N ASP A 103 -3.21 27.22 5.63
CA ASP A 103 -3.71 27.54 6.98
C ASP A 103 -2.56 27.82 7.96
N ASN A 104 -1.43 27.12 7.81
CA ASN A 104 -0.24 27.36 8.62
C ASN A 104 0.46 28.68 8.25
N ALA A 105 0.45 29.07 6.97
CA ALA A 105 0.99 30.36 6.51
C ALA A 105 0.17 31.57 7.00
N VAL A 106 -1.13 31.40 7.28
CA VAL A 106 -1.97 32.48 7.84
C VAL A 106 -1.75 32.68 9.35
N ASN A 107 -1.16 31.71 10.06
CA ASN A 107 -0.91 31.77 11.50
C ASN A 107 0.47 32.36 11.89
N VAL A 108 1.20 32.98 10.95
CA VAL A 108 2.55 33.54 11.21
C VAL A 108 2.53 35.04 11.57
N ASP A 109 1.38 35.73 11.56
CA ASP A 109 1.31 37.19 11.74
C ASP A 109 0.64 37.67 13.04
N SER A 110 0.85 37.03 14.20
CA SER A 110 0.34 37.60 15.47
C SER A 110 1.21 37.51 16.73
N GLU A 111 2.51 37.18 16.66
CA GLU A 111 3.36 37.16 17.87
C GLU A 111 4.63 38.04 17.81
N ASP A 112 4.75 38.99 16.87
CA ASP A 112 5.94 39.86 16.72
C ASP A 112 5.77 41.32 17.22
N GLU A 113 4.74 41.66 18.02
CA GLU A 113 4.56 43.03 18.57
C GLU A 113 4.57 43.13 20.12
N GLU A 114 5.40 42.37 20.84
CA GLU A 114 5.69 42.73 22.25
C GLU A 114 7.12 42.38 22.70
N TRP A 115 8.13 42.96 22.04
CA TRP A 115 9.44 43.14 22.66
C TRP A 115 10.10 44.48 22.28
N THR A 116 9.41 45.57 22.58
CA THR A 116 10.07 46.86 22.84
C THR A 116 9.76 47.32 24.26
N MET A 117 10.54 46.79 25.22
CA MET A 117 10.89 47.50 26.44
C MET A 117 12.22 46.98 27.00
#